data_AF-A0A533V700-F1
#
_entry.id   AF-A0A533V700-F1
#
_cell.length_a   1.000
_cell.length_b   1.000
_cell.length_c   1.000
_cell.angle_alpha   90.00
_cell.angle_beta   90.00
_cell.angle_gamma   90.00
#
_symmetry.space_group_name_H-M   'P 1'
#
loop_
_entity.id
_entity.type
_entity.pdbx_description
1 polymer ?
#
loop_
_entity_poly.entity_id
_entity_poly.type
_entity_poly.pdbx_seq_one_letter_code
_entity_poly.pdbx_strand_id
1 'polypeptide(L)'
;MIRAKCGHIVEEKYVDVHDGLCRKCHSNFLYIIDLESNYGEDALVQYWYAMILTNLSSGDNEQESNCLIEHLIEFYQRQLIIVPSKEKYIKKMLYMLNSLQQPFNIESLK
;
A
#
# COMPACT_ATOMS: atom_id res chain seq x y z
N MET A 1 -3.44 8.70 27.90
CA MET A 1 -3.09 8.28 26.52
C MET A 1 -3.56 6.86 26.34
N ILE A 2 -4.05 6.50 25.17
CA ILE A 2 -4.55 5.17 24.83
C ILE A 2 -3.97 4.69 23.51
N ARG A 3 -4.03 3.39 23.25
CA ARG A 3 -3.63 2.80 21.98
C ARG A 3 -4.80 2.89 21.00
N ALA A 4 -4.63 3.66 19.93
CA ALA A 4 -5.58 3.74 18.83
C ALA A 4 -5.67 2.39 18.07
N LYS A 5 -6.74 2.18 17.30
CA LYS A 5 -6.90 1.01 16.40
C LYS A 5 -5.74 0.86 15.41
N CYS A 6 -5.12 1.97 15.01
CA CYS A 6 -3.92 1.97 14.17
C CYS A 6 -2.63 1.56 14.92
N GLY A 7 -2.72 1.19 16.20
CA GLY A 7 -1.59 0.74 17.02
C GLY A 7 -0.76 1.87 17.66
N HIS A 8 -0.95 3.12 17.26
CA HIS A 8 -0.25 4.29 17.79
C HIS A 8 -0.80 4.75 19.16
N ILE A 9 0.08 5.25 20.03
CA ILE A 9 -0.28 5.84 21.33
C ILE A 9 -0.68 7.30 21.14
N VAL A 10 -1.86 7.69 21.64
CA VAL A 10 -2.42 9.05 21.48
C VAL A 10 -3.23 9.49 22.70
N GLU A 11 -3.59 10.78 22.77
CA GLU A 11 -4.59 11.24 23.74
C GLU A 11 -5.98 10.69 23.40
N GLU A 12 -6.73 10.31 24.43
CA GLU A 12 -8.05 9.67 24.33
C GLU A 12 -9.04 10.49 23.49
N LYS A 13 -9.04 11.82 23.69
CA LYS A 13 -9.88 12.77 22.94
C LYS A 13 -9.73 12.72 21.42
N TYR A 14 -8.59 12.23 20.89
CA TYR A 14 -8.37 12.14 19.44
C TYR A 14 -8.98 10.87 18.85
N VAL A 15 -9.08 9.79 19.63
CA VAL A 15 -9.52 8.49 19.14
C VAL A 15 -11.02 8.51 18.85
N ASP A 16 -11.79 9.18 19.70
CA ASP A 16 -13.25 9.28 19.58
C ASP A 16 -13.69 10.07 18.34
N VAL A 17 -12.87 11.02 17.88
CA VAL A 17 -13.20 11.91 16.74
C VAL A 17 -12.72 11.36 15.39
N HIS A 18 -11.81 10.38 15.39
CA HIS A 18 -11.13 9.90 14.19
C HIS A 18 -11.33 8.39 13.96
N ASP A 19 -12.53 7.88 14.25
CA ASP A 19 -12.93 6.47 14.08
C ASP A 19 -12.04 5.44 14.78
N GLY A 20 -11.37 5.87 15.85
CA GLY A 20 -10.42 5.06 16.58
C GLY A 20 -8.99 5.14 16.05
N LEU A 21 -8.70 5.95 15.03
CA LEU A 21 -7.35 6.18 14.50
C LEU A 21 -6.68 7.38 15.17
N CYS A 22 -5.35 7.44 15.11
CA CYS A 22 -4.66 8.70 15.39
C CYS A 22 -4.91 9.71 14.26
N ARG A 23 -4.79 11.02 14.56
CA ARG A 23 -4.98 12.10 13.58
C ARG A 23 -4.19 11.88 12.29
N LYS A 24 -2.93 11.47 12.40
CA LYS A 24 -2.05 11.22 11.23
C LYS A 24 -2.57 10.08 10.36
N CYS A 25 -2.90 8.94 10.95
CA CYS A 25 -3.42 7.79 10.20
C CYS A 25 -4.77 8.10 9.55
N HIS A 26 -5.64 8.81 10.26
CA HIS A 26 -6.92 9.27 9.72
C HIS A 26 -6.72 10.20 8.51
N SER A 27 -5.87 11.22 8.61
CA SER A 27 -5.58 12.11 7.49
C SER A 27 -4.98 11.37 6.28
N ASN A 28 -4.06 10.42 6.51
CA ASN A 28 -3.50 9.62 5.43
C ASN A 28 -4.55 8.74 4.75
N PHE A 29 -5.46 8.15 5.54
CA PHE A 29 -6.53 7.31 5.00
C PHE A 29 -7.52 8.13 4.18
N LEU A 30 -7.94 9.31 4.68
CA LEU A 30 -8.78 10.24 3.92
C LEU A 30 -8.11 10.66 2.61
N TYR A 31 -6.82 10.99 2.63
CA TYR A 31 -6.10 11.35 1.41
C TYR A 31 -6.12 10.22 0.36
N ILE A 32 -5.94 8.97 0.78
CA ILE A 32 -5.98 7.82 -0.12
C ILE A 32 -7.38 7.63 -0.72
N ILE A 33 -8.44 7.77 0.10
CA ILE A 33 -9.83 7.70 -0.37
C ILE A 33 -10.11 8.82 -1.36
N ASP A 34 -9.73 10.05 -1.03
CA ASP A 34 -9.94 11.21 -1.89
C ASP A 34 -9.19 11.07 -3.21
N LEU A 35 -7.97 10.51 -3.18
CA LEU A 35 -7.18 10.23 -4.37
C LEU A 35 -7.90 9.23 -5.30
N GLU A 36 -8.35 8.10 -4.75
CA GLU A 36 -9.10 7.09 -5.52
C GLU A 36 -10.43 7.64 -6.04
N SER A 37 -11.17 8.38 -5.22
CA SER A 37 -12.48 8.92 -5.59
C SER A 37 -12.40 10.00 -6.67
N ASN A 38 -11.37 10.84 -6.64
CA ASN A 38 -11.26 11.98 -7.58
C ASN A 38 -10.48 11.63 -8.85
N TYR A 39 -9.53 10.69 -8.77
CA TYR A 39 -8.60 10.40 -9.87
C TYR A 39 -8.55 8.93 -10.29
N GLY A 40 -9.29 8.06 -9.60
CA GLY A 40 -9.41 6.65 -9.92
C GLY A 40 -8.22 5.79 -9.50
N GLU A 41 -8.32 4.50 -9.82
CA GLU A 41 -7.36 3.47 -9.42
C GLU A 41 -5.95 3.73 -9.96
N ASP A 42 -5.81 4.33 -11.14
CA ASP A 42 -4.48 4.58 -11.74
C ASP A 42 -3.66 5.58 -10.93
N ALA A 43 -4.31 6.64 -10.43
CA ALA A 43 -3.66 7.59 -9.54
C ALA A 43 -3.26 6.94 -8.21
N LEU A 44 -4.10 6.06 -7.67
CA LEU A 44 -3.80 5.30 -6.47
C LEU A 44 -2.59 4.38 -6.66
N VAL A 45 -2.50 3.68 -7.79
CA VAL A 45 -1.35 2.82 -8.14
C VAL A 45 -0.08 3.66 -8.28
N GLN A 46 -0.13 4.80 -8.96
CA GLN A 46 1.02 5.70 -9.10
C GLN A 46 1.49 6.25 -7.76
N TYR A 47 0.57 6.59 -6.86
CA TYR A 47 0.91 7.00 -5.50
C TYR A 47 1.65 5.90 -4.75
N TRP A 48 1.14 4.67 -4.78
CA TRP A 48 1.83 3.54 -4.14
C TRP A 48 3.18 3.24 -4.77
N TYR A 49 3.29 3.36 -6.09
CA TYR A 49 4.56 3.23 -6.79
C TYR A 49 5.60 4.23 -6.26
N ALA A 50 5.23 5.52 -6.20
CA ALA A 50 6.09 6.57 -5.68
C ALA A 50 6.47 6.33 -4.21
N MET A 51 5.50 5.90 -3.38
CA MET A 51 5.76 5.57 -1.97
C MET A 51 6.73 4.40 -1.83
N ILE A 52 6.56 3.33 -2.60
CA ILE A 52 7.46 2.18 -2.59
C ILE A 52 8.86 2.64 -3.00
N LEU A 53 9.01 3.28 -4.17
CA LEU A 53 10.31 3.79 -4.63
C LEU A 53 10.99 4.71 -3.62
N THR A 54 10.23 5.62 -2.99
CA THR A 54 10.77 6.52 -1.96
C THR A 54 11.34 5.73 -0.79
N ASN A 55 10.60 4.73 -0.28
CA ASN A 55 11.06 3.92 0.84
C ASN A 55 12.26 3.02 0.46
N LEU A 56 12.28 2.48 -0.75
CA LEU A 56 13.40 1.69 -1.28
C LEU A 56 14.67 2.56 -1.44
N SER A 57 14.52 3.82 -1.88
CA SER A 57 15.65 4.74 -2.06
C SER A 57 16.30 5.19 -0.76
N SER A 58 15.62 5.03 0.37
CA SER A 58 16.07 5.46 1.70
C SER A 58 16.79 4.38 2.52
N GLY A 59 16.95 3.16 2.01
CA GLY A 59 17.62 2.05 2.70
C GLY A 59 18.70 1.38 1.85
N ASP A 60 19.94 1.37 2.34
CA ASP A 60 21.15 0.84 1.66
C ASP A 60 21.18 -0.71 1.49
N ASN A 61 20.03 -1.41 1.47
CA ASN A 61 20.00 -2.87 1.43
C ASN A 61 19.06 -3.42 0.35
N GLU A 62 19.62 -3.72 -0.82
CA GLU A 62 18.94 -4.32 -1.97
C GLU A 62 18.15 -5.59 -1.60
N GLN A 63 18.66 -6.37 -0.63
CA GLN A 63 18.01 -7.59 -0.16
C GLN A 63 16.70 -7.31 0.60
N GLU A 64 16.64 -6.28 1.45
CA GLU A 64 15.42 -5.89 2.16
C GLU A 64 14.36 -5.35 1.20
N SER A 65 14.83 -4.61 0.20
CA SER A 65 14.02 -4.09 -0.91
C SER A 65 13.35 -5.21 -1.71
N ASN A 66 14.13 -6.22 -2.11
CA ASN A 66 13.61 -7.39 -2.82
C ASN A 66 12.63 -8.19 -1.97
N CYS A 67 12.96 -8.40 -0.68
CA CYS A 67 12.09 -9.10 0.27
C CYS A 67 10.73 -8.40 0.44
N LEU A 68 10.72 -7.05 0.52
CA LEU A 68 9.49 -6.28 0.60
C LEU A 68 8.64 -6.43 -0.67
N ILE A 69 9.25 -6.33 -1.84
CA ILE A 69 8.55 -6.47 -3.14
C ILE A 69 7.90 -7.85 -3.25
N GLU A 70 8.64 -8.92 -2.90
CA GLU A 70 8.13 -10.30 -2.90
C GLU A 70 6.92 -10.46 -1.97
N HIS A 71 7.02 -9.99 -0.72
CA HIS A 71 5.89 -10.05 0.20
C HIS A 71 4.65 -9.26 -0.29
N LEU A 72 4.85 -8.13 -0.97
CA LEU A 72 3.75 -7.37 -1.55
C LEU A 72 3.11 -8.12 -2.73
N ILE A 73 3.91 -8.78 -3.57
CA ILE A 73 3.40 -9.61 -4.68
C ILE A 73 2.55 -10.76 -4.11
N GLU A 74 3.07 -11.50 -3.13
CA GLU A 74 2.34 -12.60 -2.50
C GLU A 74 1.02 -12.11 -1.87
N PHE A 75 1.06 -10.96 -1.19
CA PHE A 75 -0.13 -10.36 -0.60
C PHE A 75 -1.18 -10.08 -1.68
N TYR A 76 -0.82 -9.38 -2.75
CA TYR A 76 -1.78 -9.01 -3.80
C TYR A 76 -2.27 -10.21 -4.61
N GLN A 77 -1.45 -11.25 -4.81
CA GLN A 77 -1.89 -12.50 -5.41
C GLN A 77 -2.98 -13.18 -4.56
N ARG A 78 -2.83 -13.20 -3.22
CA ARG A 78 -3.88 -13.71 -2.32
C ARG A 78 -5.14 -12.86 -2.38
N GLN A 79 -5.00 -11.53 -2.47
CA GLN A 79 -6.15 -10.62 -2.55
C GLN A 79 -7.01 -10.81 -3.80
N LEU A 80 -6.46 -11.32 -4.92
CA LEU A 80 -7.27 -11.65 -6.11
C LEU A 80 -8.41 -12.63 -5.80
N ILE A 81 -8.19 -13.53 -4.85
CA ILE A 81 -9.18 -14.54 -4.41
C ILE A 81 -10.12 -13.95 -3.35
N ILE A 82 -9.57 -13.15 -2.42
CA ILE A 82 -10.31 -12.64 -1.26
C ILE A 82 -11.23 -11.48 -1.64
N VAL A 83 -10.81 -10.62 -2.56
CA VAL A 83 -11.50 -9.36 -2.91
C VAL A 83 -11.64 -9.23 -4.43
N PRO A 84 -12.46 -10.08 -5.07
CA PRO A 84 -12.63 -10.06 -6.53
C PRO A 84 -13.19 -8.72 -7.05
N SER A 85 -13.91 -7.97 -6.22
CA SER A 85 -14.43 -6.64 -6.56
C SER A 85 -13.33 -5.60 -6.85
N LYS A 86 -12.08 -5.87 -6.45
CA LYS A 86 -10.92 -5.00 -6.70
C LYS A 86 -9.89 -5.63 -7.65
N GLU A 87 -10.29 -6.65 -8.42
CA GLU A 87 -9.40 -7.40 -9.32
C GLU A 87 -8.58 -6.48 -10.25
N LYS A 88 -9.22 -5.46 -10.83
CA LYS A 88 -8.55 -4.52 -11.75
C LYS A 88 -7.42 -3.75 -11.06
N TYR A 89 -7.69 -3.17 -9.90
CA TYR A 89 -6.68 -2.50 -9.07
C TYR A 89 -5.56 -3.47 -8.67
N ILE A 90 -5.92 -4.67 -8.19
CA ILE A 90 -4.96 -5.67 -7.73
C ILE A 90 -4.03 -6.10 -8.88
N LYS A 91 -4.55 -6.33 -10.08
CA LYS A 91 -3.75 -6.64 -11.28
C LYS A 91 -2.79 -5.52 -11.64
N LYS A 92 -3.20 -4.25 -11.52
CA LYS A 92 -2.32 -3.10 -11.76
C LYS A 92 -1.20 -3.01 -10.72
N MET A 93 -1.53 -3.24 -9.44
CA MET A 93 -0.52 -3.30 -8.38
C MET A 93 0.48 -4.44 -8.62
N LEU A 94 0.02 -5.63 -9.00
CA LEU A 94 0.90 -6.74 -9.34
C LEU A 94 1.80 -6.42 -10.53
N TYR A 95 1.27 -5.83 -11.61
CA TYR A 95 2.07 -5.42 -12.75
C TYR A 95 3.18 -4.43 -12.34
N MET A 96 2.81 -3.41 -11.56
CA MET A 96 3.74 -2.42 -11.03
C MET A 96 4.81 -3.05 -10.13
N LEU A 97 4.45 -3.94 -9.20
CA LEU A 97 5.40 -4.59 -8.31
C LEU A 97 6.37 -5.51 -9.06
N ASN A 98 5.86 -6.31 -10.01
CA ASN A 98 6.71 -7.14 -10.84
C ASN A 98 7.71 -6.30 -11.65
N SER A 99 7.31 -5.11 -12.12
CA SER A 99 8.21 -4.20 -12.85
C SER A 99 9.42 -3.70 -12.03
N LEU A 100 9.34 -3.81 -10.70
CA LEU A 100 10.44 -3.47 -9.80
C LEU A 100 11.43 -4.63 -9.59
N GLN A 101 11.06 -5.87 -9.94
CA GLN A 101 11.96 -7.02 -9.85
C GLN A 101 12.96 -7.00 -11.02
N GLN A 102 14.25 -6.94 -10.71
CA GLN A 102 15.33 -7.10 -11.69
C GLN A 102 15.73 -8.60 -11.80
N PRO A 103 15.86 -9.16 -13.01
CA PRO A 103 15.22 -8.74 -14.26
C PRO A 103 13.75 -9.20 -14.28
N PHE A 104 12.90 -8.36 -14.89
CA PHE A 104 11.46 -8.59 -15.07
C PHE A 104 11.20 -9.93 -15.76
N ASN A 105 10.79 -10.94 -14.99
CA ASN A 105 10.52 -12.27 -15.53
C ASN A 105 9.11 -12.31 -16.14
N ILE A 106 9.01 -12.06 -17.44
CA ILE A 106 7.76 -12.13 -18.23
C ILE A 106 7.07 -13.50 -18.12
N GLU A 107 7.80 -14.56 -17.76
CA GLU A 107 7.23 -15.91 -17.59
C GLU A 107 6.36 -16.05 -16.35
N SER A 108 6.48 -15.16 -15.34
CA SER A 108 5.62 -15.19 -14.14
C SER A 108 4.19 -14.68 -14.37
N LEU A 109 3.92 -14.11 -15.55
CA LEU A 109 2.64 -13.54 -15.94
C LEU A 109 1.80 -14.45 -16.87
N LYS A 110 2.33 -15.62 -17.26
CA LYS A 110 1.62 -16.65 -18.03
C LYS A 110 0.81 -17.58 -17.12
#